data_AF-A0A0B1Q1P8-F1
#
_entry.id   AF-A0A0B1Q1P8-F1
#
_cell.length_a   1.000
_cell.length_b   1.000
_cell.length_c   1.000
_cell.angle_alpha   90.00
_cell.angle_beta   90.00
_cell.angle_gamma   90.00
#
_symmetry.space_group_name_H-M   'P 1'
#
loop_
_entity.id
_entity.type
_entity.pdbx_description
1 polymer ?
#
loop_
_entity_poly.entity_id
_entity_poly.type
_entity_poly.pdbx_seq_one_letter_code
_entity_poly.pdbx_strand_id
1 'polypeptide(L)'
;MATVGLLAALLASLALALWASLQLMAERRDNRTIAALASGMQVETTSQRAEVLFARSRHLLRRGRPDEAEALSPALAMAGDAGLAAAHAYNLGNGRLRQAFAMVEDNRIDAAIPVVRVAQADYRRTLRLHPADFDAKWNLDLASRLVRAFPRAAPDEEEDGARPRNIWTDLPGLPRGLP
;
A
#
# COMPACT_ATOMS: atom_id res chain seq x y z
N MET A 1 25.60 -14.66 53.27
CA MET A 1 24.34 -14.12 52.70
C MET A 1 24.58 -12.86 51.88
N ALA A 2 25.19 -11.80 52.41
CA ALA A 2 25.40 -10.52 51.69
C ALA A 2 26.25 -10.66 50.40
N THR A 3 27.33 -11.43 50.42
CA THR A 3 28.21 -11.66 49.26
C THR A 3 27.51 -12.39 48.12
N VAL A 4 26.66 -13.37 48.43
CA VAL A 4 25.84 -14.10 47.45
C VAL A 4 24.81 -13.17 46.80
N GLY A 5 24.17 -12.30 47.59
CA GLY A 5 23.25 -11.28 47.08
C GLY A 5 23.93 -10.27 46.15
N LEU A 6 25.15 -9.82 46.50
CA LEU A 6 25.95 -8.92 45.67
C LEU A 6 26.36 -9.57 44.34
N LEU A 7 26.80 -10.83 44.37
CA LEU A 7 27.16 -11.57 43.15
C LEU A 7 25.94 -11.79 42.24
N ALA A 8 24.79 -12.14 42.81
CA ALA A 8 23.55 -12.28 42.04
C ALA A 8 23.12 -10.96 41.39
N ALA A 9 23.18 -9.85 42.13
CA ALA A 9 22.87 -8.52 41.61
C ALA A 9 23.85 -8.09 40.49
N LEU A 10 25.14 -8.39 40.64
CA LEU A 10 26.15 -8.12 39.62
C LEU A 10 25.88 -8.92 38.33
N LEU A 11 25.59 -10.22 38.45
CA LEU A 11 25.29 -11.07 37.29
C LEU A 11 24.01 -10.62 36.57
N ALA A 12 22.96 -10.29 37.32
CA ALA A 12 21.72 -9.75 36.74
C ALA A 12 21.97 -8.42 36.00
N SER A 13 22.76 -7.52 36.60
CA SER A 13 23.13 -6.25 35.98
C SER A 13 23.94 -6.44 34.70
N LEU A 14 24.88 -7.39 34.69
CA LEU A 14 25.68 -7.72 33.51
C LEU A 14 24.83 -8.32 32.39
N ALA A 15 23.88 -9.21 32.74
CA ALA A 15 22.95 -9.79 31.78
C ALA A 15 22.04 -8.72 31.14
N LEU A 16 21.51 -7.79 31.95
CA LEU A 16 20.73 -6.65 31.46
C LEU A 16 21.56 -5.73 30.56
N ALA A 17 22.79 -5.42 30.95
CA ALA A 17 23.69 -4.58 30.16
C ALA A 17 24.03 -5.23 28.81
N LEU A 18 24.28 -6.54 28.79
CA LEU A 18 24.51 -7.29 27.55
C LEU A 18 23.28 -7.28 26.65
N TRP A 19 22.09 -7.56 27.21
CA TRP A 19 20.85 -7.54 26.46
C TRP A 19 20.56 -6.15 25.86
N ALA A 20 20.68 -5.08 26.65
CA ALA A 20 20.51 -3.71 26.18
C ALA A 20 21.53 -3.34 25.09
N SER A 21 22.77 -3.81 25.23
CA SER A 21 23.81 -3.59 24.22
C SER A 21 23.46 -4.26 22.89
N LEU A 22 22.95 -5.50 22.91
CA LEU A 22 22.52 -6.21 21.70
C LEU A 22 21.34 -5.50 21.03
N GLN A 23 20.37 -5.01 21.80
CA GLN A 23 19.23 -4.24 21.26
C GLN A 23 19.69 -2.94 20.61
N LEU A 24 20.56 -2.18 21.27
CA LEU A 24 21.11 -0.94 20.73
C LEU A 24 21.91 -1.18 19.44
N MET A 25 22.65 -2.30 19.35
CA MET A 25 23.35 -2.67 18.12
C MET A 25 22.38 -2.98 16.98
N ALA A 26 21.28 -3.68 17.25
CA ALA A 26 20.24 -3.97 16.27
C ALA A 26 19.59 -2.67 15.75
N GLU A 27 19.17 -1.77 16.65
CA GLU A 27 18.58 -0.47 16.29
C GLU A 27 19.54 0.40 15.47
N ARG A 28 20.83 0.44 15.84
CA ARG A 28 21.84 1.17 15.06
C ARG A 28 22.01 0.60 13.66
N ARG A 29 21.90 -0.71 13.48
CA ARG A 29 21.94 -1.35 12.16
C ARG A 29 20.72 -0.99 11.32
N ASP A 30 19.53 -1.03 11.91
CA ASP A 30 18.29 -0.64 11.22
C ASP A 30 18.32 0.85 10.84
N ASN A 31 18.74 1.74 11.74
CA ASN A 31 18.90 3.18 11.46
C ASN A 31 19.89 3.47 10.33
N ARG A 32 21.03 2.76 10.29
CA ARG A 32 21.98 2.85 9.17
C ARG A 32 21.35 2.39 7.85
N THR A 33 20.56 1.32 7.89
CA THR A 33 19.86 0.80 6.72
C THR A 33 18.83 1.82 6.21
N ILE A 34 18.04 2.40 7.11
CA ILE A 34 17.07 3.45 6.79
C ILE A 34 17.76 4.66 6.16
N ALA A 35 18.87 5.14 6.76
CA ALA A 35 19.65 6.26 6.24
C ALA A 35 20.21 5.95 4.84
N ALA A 36 20.73 4.74 4.64
CA ALA A 36 21.25 4.32 3.33
C ALA A 36 20.14 4.29 2.27
N LEU A 37 18.99 3.68 2.57
CA LEU A 37 17.84 3.65 1.66
C LEU A 37 17.31 5.06 1.36
N ALA A 38 17.31 5.96 2.35
CA ALA A 38 16.91 7.36 2.23
C ALA A 38 17.86 8.15 1.31
N SER A 39 19.17 7.89 1.39
CA SER A 39 20.18 8.46 0.47
C SER A 39 20.12 7.91 -0.95
N GLY A 40 19.26 6.92 -1.21
CA GLY A 40 19.10 6.30 -2.53
C GLY A 40 20.03 5.11 -2.77
N MET A 41 20.87 4.71 -1.81
CA MET A 41 21.65 3.47 -1.91
C MET A 41 20.73 2.25 -1.87
N GLN A 42 21.07 1.23 -2.65
CA GLN A 42 20.45 -0.08 -2.57
C GLN A 42 21.20 -0.91 -1.52
N VAL A 43 20.47 -1.35 -0.50
CA VAL A 43 21.02 -2.16 0.59
C VAL A 43 20.12 -3.36 0.79
N GLU A 44 20.71 -4.54 0.80
CA GLU A 44 20.02 -5.77 1.15
C GLU A 44 19.82 -5.84 2.67
N THR A 45 18.60 -6.13 3.09
CA THR A 45 18.24 -6.26 4.51
C THR A 45 17.18 -7.33 4.70
N THR A 46 17.35 -8.11 5.78
CA THR A 46 16.39 -9.12 6.23
C THR A 46 15.52 -8.63 7.38
N SER A 47 15.72 -7.39 7.84
CA SER A 47 14.97 -6.79 8.94
C SER A 47 13.48 -6.70 8.60
N GLN A 48 12.65 -7.18 9.52
CA GLN A 48 11.18 -7.13 9.44
C GLN A 48 10.60 -6.01 10.32
N ARG A 49 11.44 -5.08 10.80
CA ARG A 49 10.98 -3.89 11.51
C ARG A 49 10.17 -3.00 10.58
N ALA A 50 9.05 -2.47 11.06
CA ALA A 50 8.11 -1.69 10.26
C ALA A 50 8.79 -0.48 9.60
N GLU A 51 9.69 0.19 10.33
CA GLU A 51 10.44 1.37 9.88
C GLU A 51 11.37 1.05 8.71
N VAL A 52 12.05 -0.11 8.76
CA VAL A 52 12.95 -0.56 7.69
C VAL A 52 12.15 -0.97 6.46
N LEU A 53 11.05 -1.71 6.65
CA LEU A 53 10.14 -2.10 5.57
C LEU A 53 9.53 -0.87 4.88
N PHE A 54 9.11 0.12 5.66
CA PHE A 54 8.59 1.38 5.14
C PHE A 54 9.65 2.19 4.39
N ALA A 55 10.88 2.27 4.92
CA ALA A 55 11.99 2.91 4.24
C ALA A 55 12.31 2.23 2.89
N ARG A 56 12.26 0.89 2.84
CA ARG A 56 12.44 0.09 1.62
C ARG A 56 11.32 0.36 0.61
N SER A 57 10.07 0.38 1.06
CA SER A 57 8.91 0.74 0.22
C SER A 57 9.10 2.13 -0.41
N ARG A 58 9.45 3.15 0.39
CA ARG A 58 9.71 4.50 -0.12
C ARG A 58 10.86 4.54 -1.12
N HIS A 59 11.92 3.78 -0.87
CA HIS A 59 13.04 3.65 -1.80
C HIS A 59 12.59 3.09 -3.17
N LEU A 60 11.79 2.02 -3.18
CA LEU A 60 11.24 1.42 -4.39
C LEU A 60 10.31 2.38 -5.14
N LEU A 61 9.44 3.09 -4.41
CA LEU A 61 8.48 4.04 -4.99
C LEU A 61 9.14 5.29 -5.59
N ARG A 62 10.28 5.75 -5.03
CA ARG A 62 11.09 6.80 -5.65
C ARG A 62 11.68 6.37 -6.99
N ARG A 63 11.92 5.07 -7.16
CA ARG A 63 12.45 4.49 -8.40
C ARG A 63 11.34 4.00 -9.36
N GLY A 64 10.08 4.35 -9.10
CA GLY A 64 8.96 3.97 -9.97
C GLY A 64 8.64 2.47 -9.95
N ARG A 65 8.90 1.78 -8.82
CA ARG A 65 8.66 0.33 -8.65
C ARG A 65 7.50 0.06 -7.67
N PRO A 66 6.25 0.47 -7.98
CA PRO A 66 5.12 0.32 -7.06
C PRO A 66 4.75 -1.14 -6.78
N ASP A 67 4.88 -2.04 -7.75
CA ASP A 67 4.51 -3.46 -7.57
C ASP A 67 5.44 -4.16 -6.58
N GLU A 68 6.73 -3.86 -6.63
CA GLU A 68 7.69 -4.37 -5.65
C GLU A 68 7.52 -3.76 -4.27
N ALA A 69 7.11 -2.48 -4.20
CA ALA A 69 6.74 -1.88 -2.94
C ALA A 69 5.47 -2.55 -2.37
N GLU A 70 4.49 -2.88 -3.21
CA GLU A 70 3.26 -3.54 -2.79
C GLU A 70 3.52 -4.91 -2.17
N ALA A 71 4.52 -5.65 -2.68
CA ALA A 71 4.93 -6.94 -2.13
C ALA A 71 5.35 -6.87 -0.64
N LEU A 72 5.70 -5.69 -0.12
CA LEU A 72 6.03 -5.48 1.29
C LEU A 72 4.78 -5.30 2.18
N SER A 73 3.60 -5.16 1.60
CA SER A 73 2.36 -4.88 2.34
C SER A 73 2.00 -5.92 3.41
N PRO A 74 2.16 -7.25 3.17
CA PRO A 74 1.90 -8.25 4.20
C PRO A 74 2.88 -8.14 5.37
N ALA A 75 4.17 -7.93 5.10
CA ALA A 75 5.19 -7.78 6.14
C ALA A 75 4.95 -6.52 7.00
N LEU A 76 4.58 -5.40 6.37
CA LEU A 76 4.20 -4.18 7.09
C LEU A 76 2.96 -4.37 7.96
N ALA A 77 1.96 -5.10 7.47
CA ALA A 77 0.77 -5.41 8.28
C ALA A 77 1.12 -6.30 9.49
N MET A 78 2.00 -7.28 9.31
CA MET A 78 2.48 -8.16 10.39
C MET A 78 3.37 -7.46 11.40
N ALA A 79 4.10 -6.42 10.99
CA ALA A 79 4.98 -5.67 11.88
C ALA A 79 4.22 -4.86 12.96
N GLY A 80 2.89 -4.70 12.82
CA GLY A 80 2.02 -4.18 13.88
C GLY A 80 1.91 -2.65 13.98
N ASP A 81 2.58 -1.89 13.11
CA ASP A 81 2.47 -0.44 13.06
C ASP A 81 1.41 0.00 12.02
N ALA A 82 0.20 0.27 12.48
CA ALA A 82 -0.90 0.71 11.63
C ALA A 82 -0.64 2.06 10.95
N GLY A 83 0.14 2.95 11.59
CA GLY A 83 0.48 4.25 11.02
C GLY A 83 1.42 4.12 9.82
N LEU A 84 2.46 3.30 9.95
CA LEU A 84 3.37 3.01 8.83
C LEU A 84 2.70 2.18 7.74
N ALA A 85 1.79 1.26 8.09
CA ALA A 85 0.99 0.54 7.11
C ALA A 85 0.04 1.47 6.33
N ALA A 86 -0.56 2.48 7.00
CA ALA A 86 -1.36 3.50 6.35
C ALA A 86 -0.51 4.38 5.42
N ALA A 87 0.62 4.89 5.91
CA ALA A 87 1.54 5.71 5.12
C ALA A 87 2.10 4.95 3.90
N HIS A 88 2.33 3.64 4.03
CA HIS A 88 2.72 2.77 2.93
C HIS A 88 1.65 2.69 1.85
N ALA A 89 0.40 2.40 2.24
CA ALA A 89 -0.74 2.37 1.32
C ALA A 89 -0.93 3.73 0.61
N TYR A 90 -0.81 4.83 1.33
CA TYR A 90 -0.88 6.17 0.76
C TYR A 90 0.19 6.38 -0.31
N ASN A 91 1.43 5.99 0.00
CA ASN A 91 2.56 6.11 -0.93
C ASN A 91 2.42 5.21 -2.16
N LEU A 92 1.81 4.02 -2.04
CA LEU A 92 1.46 3.17 -3.20
C LEU A 92 0.50 3.89 -4.14
N GLY A 93 -0.57 4.47 -3.59
CA GLY A 93 -1.54 5.25 -4.35
C GLY A 93 -0.88 6.40 -5.11
N ASN A 94 0.00 7.15 -4.44
CA ASN A 94 0.76 8.24 -5.06
C ASN A 94 1.73 7.73 -6.15
N GLY A 95 2.37 6.58 -5.94
CA GLY A 95 3.24 5.94 -6.93
C GLY A 95 2.49 5.54 -8.19
N ARG A 96 1.31 4.92 -8.03
CA ARG A 96 0.46 4.49 -9.14
C ARG A 96 -0.16 5.66 -9.90
N LEU A 97 -0.54 6.74 -9.22
CA LEU A 97 -0.98 7.95 -9.91
C LEU A 97 0.12 8.53 -10.81
N ARG A 98 1.37 8.59 -10.33
CA ARG A 98 2.50 9.03 -11.17
C ARG A 98 2.68 8.15 -12.40
N GLN A 99 2.56 6.83 -12.24
CA GLN A 99 2.61 5.89 -13.37
C GLN A 99 1.45 6.09 -14.34
N ALA A 100 0.22 6.30 -13.83
CA ALA A 100 -0.94 6.58 -14.66
C ALA A 100 -0.78 7.90 -15.44
N PHE A 101 -0.22 8.95 -14.82
CA PHE A 101 0.05 10.20 -15.52
C PHE A 101 1.06 10.03 -16.66
N ALA A 102 2.14 9.28 -16.44
CA ALA A 102 3.08 8.95 -17.52
C ALA A 102 2.39 8.20 -18.67
N MET A 103 1.49 7.26 -18.38
CA MET A 103 0.70 6.58 -19.41
C MET A 103 -0.21 7.54 -20.19
N VAL A 104 -0.81 8.52 -19.53
CA VAL A 104 -1.65 9.54 -20.18
C VAL A 104 -0.81 10.44 -21.10
N GLU A 105 0.38 10.85 -20.64
CA GLU A 105 1.34 11.61 -21.43
C GLU A 105 1.77 10.84 -22.70
N ASP A 106 1.91 9.52 -22.60
CA ASP A 106 2.19 8.61 -23.72
C ASP A 106 0.96 8.28 -24.59
N ASN A 107 -0.18 8.96 -24.39
CA ASN A 107 -1.47 8.70 -25.06
C ASN A 107 -2.01 7.26 -24.85
N ARG A 108 -1.64 6.60 -23.74
CA ARG A 108 -2.09 5.26 -23.33
C ARG A 108 -3.20 5.33 -22.29
N ILE A 109 -4.26 6.07 -22.59
CA ILE A 109 -5.35 6.38 -21.65
C ILE A 109 -6.04 5.11 -21.14
N ASP A 110 -6.33 4.14 -22.02
CA ASP A 110 -6.99 2.89 -21.63
C ASP A 110 -6.17 2.07 -20.62
N ALA A 111 -4.84 2.13 -20.73
CA ALA A 111 -3.94 1.50 -19.77
C ALA A 111 -3.86 2.26 -18.44
N ALA A 112 -4.04 3.59 -18.46
CA ALA A 112 -4.02 4.42 -17.25
C ALA A 112 -5.24 4.19 -16.35
N ILE A 113 -6.43 3.97 -16.93
CA ILE A 113 -7.69 3.77 -16.20
C ILE A 113 -7.58 2.70 -15.09
N PRO A 114 -7.16 1.45 -15.36
CA PRO A 114 -7.04 0.43 -14.32
C PRO A 114 -6.01 0.81 -13.25
N VAL A 115 -4.90 1.46 -13.62
CA VAL A 115 -3.88 1.90 -12.66
C VAL A 115 -4.45 2.93 -11.68
N VAL A 116 -5.24 3.89 -12.17
CA VAL A 116 -5.92 4.87 -11.30
C VAL A 116 -6.91 4.19 -10.35
N ARG A 117 -7.64 3.15 -10.80
CA ARG A 117 -8.55 2.39 -9.92
C ARG A 117 -7.81 1.66 -8.81
N VAL A 118 -6.63 1.09 -9.10
CA VAL A 118 -5.78 0.49 -8.05
C VAL A 118 -5.31 1.56 -7.07
N ALA A 119 -4.88 2.73 -7.55
CA ALA A 119 -4.50 3.85 -6.68
C ALA A 119 -5.66 4.30 -5.75
N GLN A 120 -6.90 4.32 -6.24
CA GLN A 120 -8.08 4.60 -5.40
C GLN A 120 -8.27 3.54 -4.30
N ALA A 121 -8.01 2.26 -4.60
CA ALA A 121 -8.09 1.19 -3.60
C ALA A 121 -7.03 1.38 -2.49
N ASP A 122 -5.84 1.85 -2.85
CA ASP A 122 -4.77 2.17 -1.90
C ASP A 122 -5.11 3.35 -0.99
N TYR A 123 -5.70 4.43 -1.54
CA TYR A 123 -6.18 5.54 -0.70
C TYR A 123 -7.31 5.10 0.22
N ARG A 124 -8.26 4.27 -0.27
CA ARG A 124 -9.29 3.69 0.59
C ARG A 124 -8.69 2.81 1.68
N ARG A 125 -7.62 2.06 1.40
CA ARG A 125 -6.88 1.29 2.40
C ARG A 125 -6.24 2.19 3.44
N THR A 126 -5.63 3.29 3.02
CA THR A 126 -5.09 4.33 3.92
C THR A 126 -6.18 4.82 4.87
N LEU A 127 -7.36 5.18 4.35
CA LEU A 127 -8.48 5.68 5.14
C LEU A 127 -9.13 4.65 6.06
N ARG A 128 -9.02 3.35 5.75
CA ARG A 128 -9.43 2.29 6.70
C ARG A 128 -8.49 2.19 7.90
N LEU A 129 -7.20 2.45 7.71
CA LEU A 129 -6.18 2.38 8.77
C LEU A 129 -6.06 3.70 9.53
N HIS A 130 -6.22 4.83 8.83
CA HIS A 130 -6.11 6.18 9.37
C HIS A 130 -7.24 7.08 8.81
N PRO A 131 -8.46 7.02 9.38
CA PRO A 131 -9.63 7.73 8.85
C PRO A 131 -9.52 9.26 8.87
N ALA A 132 -8.62 9.81 9.70
CA ALA A 132 -8.38 11.24 9.81
C ALA A 132 -7.45 11.79 8.72
N ASP A 133 -6.83 10.94 7.89
CA ASP A 133 -5.91 11.37 6.83
C ASP A 133 -6.62 12.25 5.78
N PHE A 134 -6.34 13.55 5.83
CA PHE A 134 -6.94 14.52 4.92
C PHE A 134 -6.37 14.41 3.50
N ASP A 135 -5.06 14.19 3.39
CA ASP A 135 -4.37 14.09 2.10
C ASP A 135 -4.86 12.86 1.32
N ALA A 136 -5.11 11.74 2.01
CA ALA A 136 -5.70 10.56 1.39
C ALA A 136 -7.14 10.79 0.89
N LYS A 137 -7.96 11.56 1.63
CA LYS A 137 -9.32 11.94 1.17
C LYS A 137 -9.25 12.80 -0.08
N TRP A 138 -8.38 13.81 -0.07
CA TRP A 138 -8.18 14.71 -1.19
C TRP A 138 -7.69 13.96 -2.43
N ASN A 139 -6.65 13.13 -2.28
CA ASN A 139 -6.09 12.36 -3.39
C ASN A 139 -7.08 11.32 -3.93
N LEU A 140 -7.93 10.74 -3.09
CA LEU A 140 -9.00 9.85 -3.53
C LEU A 140 -10.05 10.59 -4.37
N ASP A 141 -10.46 11.79 -3.98
CA ASP A 141 -11.38 12.61 -4.76
C ASP A 141 -10.75 13.02 -6.11
N LEU A 142 -9.50 13.48 -6.09
CA LEU A 142 -8.76 13.81 -7.31
C LEU A 142 -8.65 12.61 -8.27
N ALA A 143 -8.26 11.44 -7.75
CA ALA A 143 -8.21 10.21 -8.55
C ALA A 143 -9.60 9.81 -9.08
N SER A 144 -10.68 10.10 -8.34
CA SER A 144 -12.06 9.82 -8.78
C SER A 144 -12.50 10.74 -9.91
N ARG A 145 -12.09 12.02 -9.87
CA ARG A 145 -12.32 12.98 -10.96
C ARG A 145 -11.54 12.62 -12.21
N LEU A 146 -10.28 12.20 -12.05
CA LEU A 146 -9.41 11.80 -13.17
C LEU A 146 -10.04 10.68 -14.01
N VAL A 147 -10.56 9.63 -13.37
CA VAL A 147 -11.23 8.52 -14.08
C VAL A 147 -12.44 8.98 -14.89
N ARG A 148 -13.19 9.96 -14.38
CA ARG A 148 -14.37 10.51 -15.09
C ARG A 148 -13.98 11.43 -16.24
N ALA A 149 -12.82 12.06 -16.16
CA ALA A 149 -12.31 12.97 -17.18
C ALA A 149 -11.68 12.25 -18.37
N PHE A 150 -11.31 10.97 -18.24
CA PHE A 150 -10.77 10.22 -19.36
C PHE A 150 -11.81 10.09 -20.49
N PRO A 151 -11.42 10.37 -21.76
CA PRO A 151 -12.25 10.07 -22.91
C PRO A 151 -12.66 8.60 -22.86
N ARG A 152 -13.96 8.34 -22.98
CA ARG A 152 -14.42 6.98 -23.24
C ARG A 152 -14.20 6.72 -24.73
N ALA A 153 -13.61 5.59 -25.09
CA ALA A 153 -13.72 5.11 -26.45
C ALA A 153 -15.21 5.18 -26.85
N ALA A 154 -15.49 5.78 -28.01
CA ALA A 154 -16.82 5.65 -28.59
C ALA A 154 -17.12 4.14 -28.64
N PRO A 155 -18.33 3.69 -28.27
CA PRO A 155 -18.69 2.31 -28.53
C PRO A 155 -18.40 2.05 -30.01
N ASP A 156 -17.68 0.96 -30.31
CA ASP A 156 -17.42 0.57 -31.68
C ASP A 156 -18.77 0.58 -32.42
N GLU A 157 -18.91 1.45 -33.43
CA GLU A 157 -20.14 1.54 -34.25
C GLU A 157 -20.34 0.29 -35.13
N GLU A 158 -19.59 -0.80 -34.86
CA GLU A 158 -19.61 -2.08 -35.56
C GLU A 158 -20.15 -3.21 -34.67
N GLU A 159 -21.26 -2.99 -33.97
CA GLU A 159 -22.17 -4.08 -33.62
C GLU A 159 -23.64 -3.61 -33.53
N ASP A 160 -24.03 -2.58 -34.30
CA ASP A 160 -25.44 -2.17 -34.44
C ASP A 160 -26.16 -2.95 -35.56
N GLY A 161 -25.84 -4.25 -35.66
CA GLY A 161 -26.15 -5.06 -36.84
C GLY A 161 -26.78 -6.42 -36.59
N ALA A 162 -27.08 -6.84 -35.36
CA ALA A 162 -27.95 -8.01 -35.10
C ALA A 162 -28.25 -8.22 -33.61
N ARG A 163 -29.37 -7.69 -33.13
CA ARG A 163 -30.45 -8.41 -32.39
C ARG A 163 -31.33 -7.40 -31.64
N PRO A 164 -32.65 -7.34 -31.91
CA PRO A 164 -33.55 -6.60 -31.04
C PRO A 164 -33.54 -7.26 -29.65
N ARG A 165 -33.21 -6.47 -28.62
CA ARG A 165 -33.33 -6.88 -27.22
C ARG A 165 -34.83 -6.98 -26.90
N ASN A 166 -35.37 -8.19 -26.88
CA ASN A 166 -36.65 -8.47 -26.22
C ASN A 166 -36.43 -8.29 -24.71
N ILE A 167 -36.72 -7.09 -24.19
CA ILE A 167 -36.60 -6.72 -22.77
C ILE A 167 -37.81 -7.25 -21.95
N TRP A 168 -38.53 -8.24 -22.46
CA TRP A 168 -39.79 -8.69 -21.85
C TRP A 168 -39.99 -10.20 -21.83
N THR A 169 -39.01 -10.98 -21.39
CA THR A 169 -39.30 -12.32 -20.86
C THR A 169 -38.15 -12.78 -19.99
N ASP A 170 -38.28 -12.60 -18.67
CA ASP A 170 -37.83 -13.51 -17.60
C ASP A 170 -38.07 -12.86 -16.23
N LEU A 171 -39.34 -12.53 -15.96
CA LEU A 171 -39.80 -12.30 -14.59
C LEU A 171 -40.33 -13.66 -14.08
N PRO A 172 -39.61 -14.38 -13.20
CA PRO A 172 -40.12 -15.62 -12.65
C PRO A 172 -41.10 -15.27 -11.52
N GLY A 173 -42.39 -15.31 -11.81
CA GLY A 173 -43.41 -15.11 -10.78
C GLY A 173 -44.78 -14.66 -11.28
N LEU A 174 -45.49 -15.54 -11.97
CA LEU A 174 -46.96 -15.48 -11.96
C LEU A 174 -47.49 -16.82 -11.44
N PRO A 175 -48.01 -16.90 -10.20
CA PRO A 175 -48.72 -18.09 -9.76
C PRO A 175 -50.02 -18.19 -10.57
N ARG A 176 -50.16 -19.24 -11.37
CA ARG A 176 -51.45 -19.60 -11.96
C ARG A 176 -52.33 -20.11 -10.81
N GLY A 177 -53.24 -19.27 -10.35
CA GLY A 177 -54.38 -19.72 -9.54
C GLY A 177 -55.12 -20.80 -10.34
N LEU A 178 -55.20 -21.99 -9.77
CA LEU A 178 -56.07 -23.05 -10.25
C LEU A 178 -57.49 -22.82 -9.68
N PRO A 179 -58.55 -23.26 -10.40
CA PRO A 179 -59.94 -23.03 -10.02
C PRO A 179 -60.34 -23.68 -8.69
#